data_AF-A0A7X9PM22-F1
#
_entry.id   AF-A0A7X9PM22-F1
#
_cell.length_a   1.000
_cell.length_b   1.000
_cell.length_c   1.000
_cell.angle_alpha   90.00
_cell.angle_beta   90.00
_cell.angle_gamma   90.00
#
_symmetry.space_group_name_H-M   'P 1'
#
loop_
_entity.id
_entity.type
_entity.pdbx_description
1 polymer ?
#
loop_
_entity_poly.entity_id
_entity_poly.type
_entity_poly.pdbx_seq_one_letter_code
_entity_poly.pdbx_strand_id
1 'polypeptide(L)'
;NSIIVESLTDGKRMQAFSTDRLSSLSDIALFTTGEELPLSEVFKRMFEVFEQKEVSLNFKKQTKEMLEFFEKAIPEYDKERVYTSDIKKIMTWYNQLVKNNLLPFDEEVAKTEDAPMEKNEEVEAPKPKKTVKKKAEKNITE
;
A
#
# COMPACT_ATOMS: atom_id res chain seq x y z
N ASN A 1 17.54 -6.71 10.44
CA ASN A 1 16.96 -6.46 9.10
C ASN A 1 15.96 -5.35 9.20
N SER A 2 16.18 -4.29 8.44
CA SER A 2 15.22 -3.20 8.27
C SER A 2 14.82 -3.15 6.80
N ILE A 3 13.54 -2.97 6.52
CA ILE A 3 13.02 -2.85 5.14
C ILE A 3 12.97 -1.35 4.81
N ILE A 4 13.43 -0.96 3.62
CA ILE A 4 13.27 0.40 3.12
C ILE A 4 12.05 0.40 2.20
N VAL A 5 11.09 1.26 2.50
CA VAL A 5 9.86 1.43 1.71
C VAL A 5 9.86 2.79 1.03
N GLU A 6 9.19 2.88 -0.11
CA GLU A 6 9.02 4.12 -0.86
C GLU A 6 7.54 4.54 -0.83
N SER A 7 7.29 5.82 -0.61
CA SER A 7 5.94 6.37 -0.62
C SER A 7 5.44 6.56 -2.05
N LEU A 8 4.35 5.87 -2.41
CA LEU A 8 3.68 6.02 -3.71
C LEU A 8 3.01 7.39 -3.94
N THR A 9 3.02 8.30 -2.96
CA THR A 9 2.44 9.64 -3.11
C THR A 9 3.48 10.74 -3.27
N ASP A 10 4.68 10.54 -2.73
CA ASP A 10 5.68 11.60 -2.57
C ASP A 10 7.11 11.12 -2.95
N GLY A 11 7.28 9.84 -3.32
CA GLY A 11 8.55 9.27 -3.75
C GLY A 11 9.63 9.16 -2.66
N LYS A 12 9.34 9.65 -1.44
CA LYS A 12 10.30 9.60 -0.33
C LYS A 12 10.47 8.18 0.18
N ARG A 13 11.74 7.81 0.40
CA ARG A 13 12.14 6.55 1.01
C ARG A 13 12.19 6.67 2.53
N MET A 14 11.63 5.70 3.21
CA MET A 14 11.58 5.64 4.67
C MET A 14 11.94 4.23 5.14
N GLN A 15 12.50 4.14 6.34
CA GLN A 15 12.72 2.84 6.97
C GLN A 15 11.41 2.36 7.59
N ALA A 16 10.93 1.18 7.19
CA ALA A 16 9.80 0.52 7.83
C ALA A 16 10.29 -0.23 9.07
N PHE A 17 9.59 -0.04 10.19
CA PHE A 17 9.87 -0.71 11.45
C PHE A 17 9.00 -1.95 11.60
N SER A 18 9.42 -2.90 12.44
CA SER A 18 8.61 -4.10 12.72
C SER A 18 7.29 -3.82 13.45
N THR A 19 7.14 -2.61 14.01
CA THR A 19 5.88 -2.12 14.58
C THR A 19 4.88 -1.67 13.51
N ASP A 20 5.35 -1.39 12.29
CA ASP A 20 4.49 -1.07 11.16
C ASP A 20 3.82 -2.35 10.66
N ARG A 21 2.49 -2.31 10.48
CA ARG A 21 1.72 -3.44 9.95
C ARG A 21 1.90 -3.55 8.44
N LEU A 22 3.00 -4.17 8.04
CA LEU A 22 3.34 -4.40 6.63
C LEU A 22 2.71 -5.71 6.16
N SER A 23 1.94 -5.64 5.08
CA SER A 23 1.37 -6.81 4.40
C SER A 23 1.68 -6.72 2.91
N SER A 24 2.03 -7.85 2.30
CA SER A 24 2.21 -7.91 0.85
C SER A 24 0.85 -7.83 0.18
N LEU A 25 0.72 -6.99 -0.86
CA LEU A 25 -0.53 -6.85 -1.59
C LEU A 25 -0.94 -8.16 -2.29
N SER A 26 0.04 -8.99 -2.68
CA SER A 26 -0.17 -10.30 -3.31
C SER A 26 -0.66 -11.39 -2.36
N ASP A 27 -0.48 -11.20 -1.05
CA ASP A 27 -0.94 -12.16 -0.02
C ASP A 27 -2.42 -11.92 0.35
N ILE A 28 -2.97 -10.76 -0.04
CA ILE A 28 -4.35 -10.39 0.28
C ILE A 28 -5.28 -10.87 -0.84
N ALA A 29 -6.36 -11.54 -0.43
CA ALA A 29 -7.43 -11.99 -1.32
C ALA A 29 -8.80 -11.48 -0.83
N LEU A 30 -9.71 -11.33 -1.80
CA LEU A 30 -11.10 -10.96 -1.60
C LEU A 30 -11.95 -12.23 -1.54
N PHE A 31 -12.82 -12.34 -0.53
CA PHE A 31 -13.77 -13.44 -0.45
C PHE A 31 -14.85 -13.29 -1.52
N THR A 32 -15.01 -14.32 -2.35
CA THR A 32 -16.17 -14.47 -3.24
C THR A 32 -17.08 -15.59 -2.75
N THR A 33 -18.24 -15.73 -3.38
CA THR A 33 -19.23 -16.76 -3.03
C THR A 33 -18.71 -18.20 -3.13
N GLY A 34 -17.60 -18.45 -3.86
CA GLY A 34 -17.00 -19.77 -3.98
C GLY A 34 -15.52 -19.82 -3.61
N GLU A 35 -14.72 -18.91 -4.17
CA GLU A 35 -13.25 -18.95 -4.09
C GLU A 35 -12.66 -17.62 -3.57
N GLU A 36 -11.39 -17.65 -3.17
CA GLU A 36 -10.65 -16.45 -2.80
C GLU A 36 -10.05 -15.82 -4.05
N LEU A 37 -10.42 -14.58 -4.34
CA LEU A 37 -9.96 -13.86 -5.53
C LEU A 37 -8.78 -12.95 -5.14
N PRO A 38 -7.56 -13.20 -5.63
CA PRO A 38 -6.39 -12.40 -5.25
C PRO A 38 -6.58 -10.95 -5.69
N LEU A 39 -6.05 -10.00 -4.90
CA LEU A 39 -6.20 -8.57 -5.22
C LEU A 39 -5.64 -8.19 -6.58
N SER A 40 -4.62 -8.89 -7.07
CA SER A 40 -4.13 -8.71 -8.44
C SER A 40 -5.28 -8.82 -9.44
N GLU A 41 -6.05 -9.92 -9.38
CA GLU A 41 -7.18 -10.16 -10.28
C GLU A 41 -8.34 -9.19 -10.04
N VAL A 42 -8.57 -8.79 -8.78
CA VAL A 42 -9.56 -7.74 -8.44
C VAL A 42 -9.23 -6.44 -9.17
N PHE A 43 -7.99 -5.97 -9.05
CA PHE A 43 -7.55 -4.76 -9.73
C PHE A 43 -7.62 -4.91 -11.24
N LYS A 44 -7.44 -6.14 -11.75
CA LYS A 44 -7.56 -6.41 -13.17
C LYS A 44 -8.95 -6.13 -13.71
N ARG A 45 -9.95 -6.78 -13.11
CA ARG A 45 -11.36 -6.59 -13.48
C ARG A 45 -11.80 -5.15 -13.30
N MET A 46 -11.36 -4.50 -12.22
CA MET A 46 -11.61 -3.08 -12.01
C MET A 46 -11.03 -2.24 -13.14
N PHE A 47 -9.76 -2.44 -13.52
CA PHE A 47 -9.10 -1.67 -14.56
C PHE A 47 -9.81 -1.73 -15.92
N GLU A 48 -10.28 -2.92 -16.30
CA GLU A 48 -11.06 -3.13 -17.52
C GLU A 48 -12.41 -2.39 -17.47
N VAL A 49 -13.12 -2.48 -16.34
CA VAL A 49 -14.42 -1.83 -16.15
C VAL A 49 -14.30 -0.30 -16.06
N PHE A 50 -13.18 0.22 -15.55
CA PHE A 50 -12.92 1.64 -15.42
C PHE A 50 -12.21 2.26 -16.63
N GLU A 51 -12.10 1.52 -17.75
CA GLU A 51 -11.46 2.00 -18.99
C GLU A 51 -10.07 2.60 -18.71
N GLN A 52 -9.29 1.93 -17.86
CA GLN A 52 -7.92 2.33 -17.49
C GLN A 52 -7.81 3.66 -16.71
N LYS A 53 -8.91 4.15 -16.13
CA LYS A 53 -8.92 5.42 -15.39
C LYS A 53 -8.98 5.22 -13.88
N GLU A 54 -8.55 6.27 -13.18
CA GLU A 54 -8.75 6.38 -11.75
C GLU A 54 -10.22 6.55 -11.41
N VAL A 55 -10.62 5.96 -10.28
CA VAL A 55 -11.97 6.14 -9.75
C VAL A 55 -11.99 7.43 -8.93
N SER A 56 -12.46 8.53 -9.54
CA SER A 56 -12.64 9.82 -8.88
C SER A 56 -13.92 9.85 -8.01
N LEU A 57 -14.08 8.86 -7.14
CA LEU A 57 -15.16 8.83 -6.15
C LEU A 57 -14.65 9.33 -4.81
N ASN A 58 -15.39 10.24 -4.18
CA ASN A 58 -15.11 10.63 -2.82
C ASN A 58 -15.62 9.55 -1.86
N PHE A 59 -14.80 8.52 -1.65
CA PHE A 59 -15.08 7.35 -0.81
C PHE A 59 -15.38 7.67 0.67
N LYS A 60 -15.34 8.95 1.08
CA LYS A 60 -15.82 9.40 2.40
C LYS A 60 -17.31 9.72 2.44
N LYS A 61 -17.94 10.06 1.31
CA LYS A 61 -19.34 10.52 1.27
C LYS A 61 -20.26 9.59 0.49
N GLN A 62 -19.78 8.90 -0.54
CA GLN A 62 -20.60 8.10 -1.46
C GLN A 62 -20.36 6.60 -1.26
N THR A 63 -20.72 6.07 -0.09
CA THR A 63 -20.59 4.63 0.20
C THR A 63 -21.46 3.76 -0.70
N LYS A 64 -22.65 4.23 -1.11
CA LYS A 64 -23.56 3.46 -1.99
C LYS A 64 -23.01 3.34 -3.41
N GLU A 65 -22.67 4.46 -4.04
CA GLU A 65 -22.11 4.44 -5.39
C GLU A 65 -20.84 3.59 -5.43
N MET A 66 -19.94 3.76 -4.44
CA MET A 66 -18.75 2.93 -4.28
C MET A 66 -19.07 1.43 -4.32
N LEU A 67 -20.11 1.00 -3.60
CA LEU A 67 -20.55 -0.39 -3.58
C LEU A 67 -21.14 -0.82 -4.92
N GLU A 68 -21.99 0.00 -5.54
CA GLU A 68 -22.58 -0.30 -6.86
C GLU A 68 -21.50 -0.45 -7.94
N PHE A 69 -20.47 0.41 -7.91
CA PHE A 69 -19.33 0.31 -8.82
C PHE A 69 -18.48 -0.93 -8.55
N PHE A 70 -18.27 -1.28 -7.27
CA PHE A 70 -17.55 -2.49 -6.91
C PHE A 70 -18.32 -3.76 -7.31
N GLU A 71 -19.64 -3.80 -7.09
CA GLU A 71 -20.55 -4.85 -7.56
C GLU A 71 -20.54 -4.98 -9.09
N LYS A 72 -20.38 -3.87 -9.81
CA LYS A 72 -20.26 -3.90 -11.28
C LYS A 72 -18.96 -4.55 -11.73
N ALA A 73 -17.86 -4.35 -11.01
CA ALA A 73 -16.56 -4.94 -11.34
C ALA A 73 -16.46 -6.40 -10.89
N ILE A 74 -17.03 -6.72 -9.73
CA ILE A 74 -17.02 -8.05 -9.13
C ILE A 74 -18.42 -8.30 -8.59
N PRO A 75 -19.34 -8.89 -9.36
CA PRO A 75 -20.68 -9.20 -8.83
C PRO A 75 -20.66 -10.39 -7.86
N GLU A 76 -19.61 -11.21 -7.90
CA GLU A 76 -19.52 -12.46 -7.15
C GLU A 76 -18.90 -12.34 -5.74
N TYR A 77 -18.55 -11.13 -5.27
CA TYR A 77 -17.95 -10.96 -3.95
C TYR A 77 -18.94 -11.29 -2.82
N ASP A 78 -18.40 -11.75 -1.70
CA ASP A 78 -19.19 -12.10 -0.52
C ASP A 78 -19.51 -10.84 0.30
N LYS A 79 -20.78 -10.40 0.27
CA LYS A 79 -21.25 -9.22 1.02
C LYS A 79 -21.27 -9.41 2.54
N GLU A 80 -21.25 -10.66 3.02
CA GLU A 80 -21.26 -10.97 4.45
C GLU A 80 -19.84 -10.93 5.04
N ARG A 81 -18.85 -11.35 4.25
CA ARG A 81 -17.44 -11.38 4.67
C ARG A 81 -16.67 -10.10 4.33
N VAL A 82 -17.02 -9.44 3.23
CA VAL A 82 -16.31 -8.25 2.77
C VAL A 82 -16.96 -7.00 3.36
N TYR A 83 -16.25 -6.36 4.29
CA TYR A 83 -16.73 -5.10 4.87
C TYR A 83 -16.53 -3.92 3.91
N THR A 84 -17.41 -2.92 4.04
CA THR A 84 -17.31 -1.64 3.31
C THR A 84 -15.97 -0.93 3.51
N SER A 85 -15.31 -1.15 4.66
CA SER A 85 -13.99 -0.62 4.95
C SER A 85 -12.89 -1.26 4.10
N ASP A 86 -13.01 -2.55 3.79
CA ASP A 86 -12.03 -3.26 2.97
C ASP A 86 -12.21 -2.88 1.50
N ILE A 87 -13.44 -2.78 1.01
CA ILE A 87 -13.75 -2.23 -0.33
C ILE A 87 -13.13 -0.84 -0.49
N LYS A 88 -13.29 0.02 0.52
CA LYS A 88 -12.70 1.36 0.53
C LYS A 88 -11.17 1.34 0.47
N LYS A 89 -10.51 0.42 1.18
CA LYS A 89 -9.04 0.25 1.10
C LYS A 89 -8.63 -0.21 -0.29
N ILE A 90 -9.31 -1.22 -0.84
CA ILE A 90 -9.05 -1.77 -2.18
C ILE A 90 -9.15 -0.67 -3.24
N MET A 91 -10.22 0.12 -3.24
CA MET A 91 -10.38 1.22 -4.20
C MET A 91 -9.32 2.33 -4.03
N THR A 92 -8.88 2.57 -2.80
CA THR A 92 -7.79 3.52 -2.53
C THR A 92 -6.47 3.02 -3.13
N TRP A 93 -6.13 1.74 -2.91
CA TRP A 93 -4.94 1.11 -3.49
C TRP A 93 -5.01 1.08 -5.01
N TYR A 94 -6.16 0.71 -5.59
CA TYR A 94 -6.38 0.74 -7.02
C TYR A 94 -6.04 2.12 -7.61
N ASN A 95 -6.58 3.19 -7.03
CA ASN A 95 -6.28 4.55 -7.48
C ASN A 95 -4.80 4.91 -7.37
N GLN A 96 -4.12 4.49 -6.30
CA GLN A 96 -2.69 4.73 -6.16
C GLN A 96 -1.87 3.96 -7.20
N LEU A 97 -2.25 2.72 -7.51
CA LEU A 97 -1.58 1.91 -8.52
C LEU A 97 -1.78 2.46 -9.93
N VAL A 98 -3.01 2.89 -10.28
CA VAL A 98 -3.28 3.56 -11.57
C VAL A 98 -2.46 4.84 -11.70
N LYS A 99 -2.45 5.69 -10.66
CA LYS A 99 -1.69 6.95 -10.67
C LYS A 99 -0.19 6.76 -10.90
N ASN A 100 0.36 5.69 -10.36
CA ASN A 100 1.79 5.38 -10.50
C ASN A 100 2.09 4.47 -11.69
N ASN A 101 1.11 4.12 -12.53
CA ASN A 101 1.25 3.16 -13.63
C ASN A 101 1.85 1.82 -13.18
N LEU A 102 1.49 1.35 -11.98
CA LEU A 102 2.01 0.12 -11.36
C LEU A 102 1.05 -1.08 -11.52
N LEU A 103 -0.02 -0.93 -12.29
CA LEU A 103 -0.91 -2.06 -12.56
C LEU A 103 -0.26 -3.03 -13.55
N PRO A 104 -0.30 -4.34 -13.29
CA PRO A 104 0.46 -5.34 -14.04
C PRO A 104 -0.23 -5.73 -15.36
N PHE A 105 -0.50 -4.74 -16.22
CA PHE A 105 -1.06 -4.95 -17.54
C PHE A 105 -0.23 -4.25 -18.60
N ASP A 106 0.36 -5.08 -19.45
CA ASP A 106 1.05 -4.77 -20.69
C ASP A 106 2.25 -3.82 -20.64
N GLU A 107 3.30 -4.27 -21.32
CA GLU A 107 4.68 -3.80 -21.38
C GLU A 107 4.90 -2.39 -22.00
N GLU A 108 3.92 -1.48 -22.04
CA GLU A 108 4.02 -0.26 -22.85
C GLU A 108 3.90 1.09 -22.13
N VAL A 109 4.09 1.16 -20.81
CA VAL A 109 4.31 2.45 -20.13
C VAL A 109 5.75 2.62 -19.64
N ALA A 110 6.69 2.39 -20.57
CA ALA A 110 8.06 2.85 -20.47
C ALA A 110 8.14 4.38 -20.59
N LYS A 111 7.70 5.12 -19.56
CA LYS A 111 8.19 6.49 -19.30
C LYS A 111 7.78 7.05 -17.94
N THR A 112 8.37 6.53 -16.87
CA THR A 112 8.71 7.43 -15.76
C THR A 112 10.07 7.03 -15.21
N GLU A 113 11.07 7.75 -15.71
CA GLU A 113 12.37 8.02 -15.11
C GLU A 113 12.99 6.91 -14.24
N ASP A 114 13.73 6.06 -14.95
CA ASP A 114 15.06 5.65 -14.55
C ASP A 114 15.82 6.86 -13.96
N ALA A 115 16.12 6.80 -12.67
CA ALA A 115 17.17 7.61 -12.07
C ALA A 115 18.08 6.69 -11.23
N PRO A 116 19.40 6.86 -11.35
CA PRO A 116 20.30 5.72 -11.39
C PRO A 116 20.62 5.18 -10.01
N MET A 117 20.60 3.85 -9.92
CA MET A 117 21.29 3.09 -8.90
C MET A 117 22.79 3.17 -9.19
N GLU A 118 23.50 4.09 -8.53
CA GLU A 118 24.97 4.06 -8.49
C GLU A 118 25.46 3.42 -7.19
N LYS A 119 26.50 2.62 -7.36
CA LYS A 119 26.98 1.51 -6.54
C LYS A 119 28.09 1.96 -5.58
N ASN A 120 28.16 1.27 -4.44
CA ASN A 120 29.22 1.22 -3.42
C ASN A 120 30.67 1.51 -3.87
N GLU A 121 31.46 2.21 -3.03
CA GLU A 121 32.53 1.69 -2.13
C GLU A 121 33.25 2.88 -1.44
N GLU A 122 33.22 2.95 -0.10
CA GLU A 122 34.36 2.74 0.84
C GLU A 122 35.18 4.06 1.06
N VAL A 123 35.56 4.53 2.26
CA VAL A 123 36.39 3.90 3.30
C VAL A 123 36.33 4.68 4.64
N GLU A 124 36.52 3.91 5.73
CA GLU A 124 37.27 4.22 6.97
C GLU A 124 36.71 5.05 8.16
N ALA A 125 36.42 4.30 9.22
CA ALA A 125 36.49 4.61 10.65
C ALA A 125 37.93 5.04 11.09
N PRO A 126 38.27 5.49 12.34
CA PRO A 126 37.67 5.03 13.61
C PRO A 126 37.67 5.96 14.88
N LYS A 127 36.73 5.64 15.80
CA LYS A 127 36.86 5.54 17.30
C LYS A 127 37.00 6.84 18.17
N PRO A 128 36.81 6.78 19.52
CA PRO A 128 35.71 6.19 20.32
C PRO A 128 35.40 6.91 21.69
N LYS A 129 34.42 6.35 22.44
CA LYS A 129 34.26 6.22 23.93
C LYS A 129 33.40 7.21 24.76
N LYS A 130 32.35 6.59 25.35
CA LYS A 130 31.81 6.64 26.74
C LYS A 130 31.22 7.99 27.21
N THR A 131 30.03 8.05 27.81
CA THR A 131 29.74 7.45 29.14
C THR A 131 28.22 7.30 29.40
N VAL A 132 27.90 6.24 30.14
CA VAL A 132 26.60 5.81 30.69
C VAL A 132 26.21 6.62 31.94
N LYS A 133 24.91 6.87 32.17
CA LYS A 133 24.16 6.86 33.47
C LYS A 133 22.68 7.24 33.20
N LYS A 134 21.72 6.31 33.13
CA LYS A 134 20.94 5.61 34.19
C LYS A 134 19.88 6.49 34.91
N LYS A 135 18.64 6.41 34.38
CA LYS A 135 17.30 6.19 34.98
C LYS A 135 17.00 6.53 36.47
N ALA A 136 15.84 7.20 36.67
CA ALA A 136 14.85 7.13 37.77
C ALA A 136 15.30 7.63 39.18
N GLU A 137 14.48 8.23 40.07
CA GLU A 137 13.02 8.21 40.27
C GLU A 137 12.59 9.34 41.25
N LYS A 138 11.31 9.74 41.16
CA LYS A 138 10.34 10.20 42.21
C LYS A 138 10.59 11.41 43.13
N ASN A 139 9.65 12.35 42.98
CA ASN A 139 8.91 13.11 44.01
C ASN A 139 8.96 12.55 45.43
N ILE A 140 9.16 13.45 46.41
CA ILE A 140 8.45 13.52 47.70
C ILE A 140 8.49 14.97 48.24
N THR A 141 7.34 15.35 48.77
CA THR A 141 6.78 16.55 49.40
C THR A 141 7.56 17.12 50.59
N GLU A 142 7.63 18.46 50.71
CA GLU A 142 6.94 19.26 51.76
C GLU A 142 6.71 20.69 51.25
#